data_AF-A0A661GBJ3-F1
#
_entry.id   AF-A0A661GBJ3-F1
#
_cell.length_a   1.000
_cell.length_b   1.000
_cell.length_c   1.000
_cell.angle_alpha   90.00
_cell.angle_beta   90.00
_cell.angle_gamma   90.00
#
_symmetry.space_group_name_H-M   'P 1'
#
loop_
_entity.id
_entity.type
_entity.pdbx_description
1 polymer ?
#
loop_
_entity_poly.entity_id
_entity_poly.type
_entity_poly.pdbx_seq_one_letter_code
_entity_poly.pdbx_strand_id
1 'polypeptide(L)'
;MRFDPNGCDESLPVIYHWEFCEPGGECHGYVGQAKYGSQRPKEAYAYNVSRLLNGEPYRPNKPDDWRRVHRIMAQAVSKDWEITLSLVENCDEIDLSRRERHWIAEKGCTLNNG
;
A
#
# COMPACT_ATOMS: atom_id res chain seq x y z
N MET A 1 -5.99 9.57 7.00
CA MET A 1 -5.96 8.63 5.84
C MET A 1 -7.27 8.74 5.10
N ARG A 2 -7.22 8.85 3.76
CA ARG A 2 -8.38 8.84 2.86
C ARG A 2 -8.45 7.49 2.13
N PHE A 3 -9.65 6.96 1.96
CA PHE A 3 -9.90 5.77 1.15
C PHE A 3 -10.82 6.11 -0.02
N ASP A 4 -10.47 5.64 -1.21
CA ASP A 4 -11.23 5.80 -2.43
C ASP A 4 -11.40 4.45 -3.15
N PRO A 5 -12.62 3.88 -3.23
CA PRO A 5 -12.84 2.63 -3.95
C PRO A 5 -12.80 2.79 -5.48
N ASN A 6 -12.87 4.00 -6.05
CA ASN A 6 -12.92 4.25 -7.50
C ASN A 6 -13.86 3.32 -8.29
N GLY A 7 -15.02 3.00 -7.70
CA GLY A 7 -16.00 2.10 -8.33
C GLY A 7 -15.57 0.63 -8.42
N CYS A 8 -14.45 0.23 -7.82
CA CYS A 8 -14.07 -1.17 -7.67
C CYS A 8 -14.97 -1.89 -6.66
N ASP A 9 -15.28 -3.15 -6.94
CA ASP A 9 -15.88 -4.08 -6.00
C ASP A 9 -14.81 -4.53 -4.99
N GLU A 10 -15.04 -4.20 -3.72
CA GLU A 10 -14.14 -4.49 -2.62
C GLU A 10 -14.03 -5.98 -2.26
N SER A 11 -14.95 -6.82 -2.76
CA SER A 11 -14.96 -8.27 -2.52
C SER A 11 -14.17 -9.07 -3.56
N LEU A 12 -13.86 -8.46 -4.71
CA LEU A 12 -13.17 -9.10 -5.83
C LEU A 12 -11.65 -8.91 -5.75
N PRO A 13 -10.86 -9.72 -6.46
CA PRO A 13 -9.44 -9.46 -6.59
C PRO A 13 -9.21 -8.05 -7.16
N VAL A 14 -8.23 -7.35 -6.59
CA VAL A 14 -8.08 -5.90 -6.78
C VAL A 14 -6.62 -5.47 -6.76
N ILE A 15 -6.28 -4.54 -7.64
CA ILE A 15 -5.07 -3.73 -7.58
C ILE A 15 -5.38 -2.46 -6.80
N TYR A 16 -4.49 -2.08 -5.89
CA TYR A 16 -4.60 -0.88 -5.07
C TYR A 16 -3.35 -0.01 -5.17
N HIS A 17 -3.52 1.28 -4.93
CA HIS A 17 -2.47 2.29 -4.92
C HIS A 17 -2.48 3.01 -3.57
N TRP A 18 -1.32 3.06 -2.94
CA TRP A 18 -1.03 3.89 -1.78
C TRP A 18 -0.25 5.12 -2.23
N GLU A 19 -0.68 6.28 -1.79
CA GLU A 19 0.00 7.55 -1.99
C GLU A 19 0.27 8.23 -0.65
N PHE A 20 1.49 8.74 -0.47
CA PHE A 20 1.94 9.45 0.72
C PHE A 20 2.53 10.80 0.30
N CYS A 21 1.90 11.91 0.65
CA CYS A 21 2.32 13.24 0.22
C CYS A 21 2.77 14.10 1.40
N GLU A 22 3.99 14.64 1.30
CA GLU A 22 4.49 15.61 2.27
C GLU A 22 3.74 16.95 2.11
N PRO A 23 3.49 17.70 3.19
CA PRO A 23 2.96 19.06 3.10
C PRO A 23 3.87 19.96 2.25
N GLY A 24 3.43 20.31 1.03
CA GLY A 24 4.18 21.14 0.09
C GLY A 24 5.42 20.48 -0.53
N GLY A 25 5.56 19.16 -0.40
CA GLY A 25 6.72 18.41 -0.87
C GLY A 25 6.38 17.32 -1.89
N GLU A 26 7.18 16.26 -1.89
CA GLU A 26 7.04 15.15 -2.83
C GLU A 26 5.94 14.17 -2.39
N CYS A 27 5.42 13.40 -3.36
CA CYS A 27 4.54 12.28 -3.12
C CYS A 27 5.24 10.97 -3.44
N HIS A 28 5.00 9.95 -2.62
CA HIS A 28 5.51 8.59 -2.82
C HIS A 28 4.37 7.62 -3.10
N GLY A 29 4.50 6.85 -4.18
CA GLY A 29 3.51 5.87 -4.61
C GLY A 29 3.95 4.42 -4.38
N TYR A 30 3.01 3.57 -3.98
CA TYR A 30 3.15 2.12 -3.95
C TYR A 30 1.90 1.46 -4.55
N VAL A 31 2.08 0.56 -5.52
CA VAL A 31 1.00 -0.28 -6.03
C VAL A 31 1.09 -1.69 -5.43
N GLY A 32 -0.04 -2.28 -5.07
CA GLY A 32 -0.09 -3.66 -4.61
C GLY A 32 -1.31 -4.41 -5.16
N GLN A 33 -1.31 -5.72 -4.97
CA GLN A 33 -2.42 -6.62 -5.33
C GLN A 33 -3.01 -7.33 -4.11
N ALA A 34 -4.31 -7.62 -4.15
CA ALA A 34 -5.00 -8.46 -3.19
C ALA A 34 -5.95 -9.43 -3.91
N LYS A 35 -5.86 -10.72 -3.57
CA LYS A 35 -6.66 -11.78 -4.20
C LYS A 35 -8.08 -11.87 -3.66
N TYR A 36 -8.26 -11.54 -2.38
CA TYR A 36 -9.52 -11.76 -1.65
C TYR A 36 -10.14 -10.43 -1.21
N GLY A 37 -10.20 -9.45 -2.12
CA GLY A 37 -10.76 -8.14 -1.82
C GLY A 37 -9.82 -7.15 -1.13
N SER A 38 -10.37 -5.98 -0.81
CA SER A 38 -9.66 -4.80 -0.30
C SER A 38 -9.29 -4.87 1.19
N GLN A 39 -9.60 -5.96 1.89
CA GLN A 39 -9.34 -6.06 3.33
C GLN A 39 -7.85 -5.96 3.65
N ARG A 40 -7.01 -6.66 2.86
CA ARG A 40 -5.55 -6.67 3.06
C ARG A 40 -4.94 -5.27 3.04
N PRO A 41 -5.15 -4.41 2.02
CA PRO A 41 -4.61 -3.06 2.05
C PRO A 41 -5.14 -2.27 3.26
N LYS A 42 -6.44 -2.33 3.57
CA LYS A 42 -7.03 -1.55 4.67
C LYS A 42 -6.48 -1.92 6.07
N GLU A 43 -6.38 -3.21 6.37
CA GLU A 43 -6.11 -3.66 7.74
C GLU A 43 -4.65 -4.03 7.98
N ALA A 44 -4.05 -4.81 7.07
CA ALA A 44 -2.73 -5.37 7.32
C ALA A 44 -1.63 -4.30 7.35
N TYR A 45 -1.77 -3.25 6.53
CA TYR A 45 -0.81 -2.14 6.51
C TYR A 45 -0.91 -1.29 7.78
N ALA A 46 -2.12 -0.95 8.22
CA ALA A 46 -2.33 -0.23 9.48
C ALA A 46 -1.76 -1.01 10.67
N TYR A 47 -2.02 -2.32 10.73
CA TYR A 47 -1.47 -3.21 11.75
C TYR A 47 0.06 -3.24 11.74
N ASN A 48 0.67 -3.46 10.56
CA ASN A 48 2.11 -3.48 10.39
C ASN A 48 2.77 -2.17 10.80
N VAL A 49 2.17 -1.03 10.46
CA VAL A 49 2.68 0.30 10.82
C VAL A 49 2.60 0.53 12.32
N SER A 50 1.49 0.17 12.97
CA SER A 50 1.37 0.24 14.44
C SER A 50 2.50 -0.53 15.13
N ARG A 51 2.76 -1.77 14.67
CA ARG A 51 3.86 -2.60 15.18
C ARG A 51 5.23 -1.97 14.96
N LEU A 52 5.49 -1.45 13.77
CA LEU A 52 6.74 -0.77 13.46
C LEU A 52 6.95 0.45 14.37
N LEU A 53 5.92 1.26 14.60
CA LEU A 53 5.96 2.43 15.50
C LEU A 53 6.20 2.05 16.97
N ASN A 54 5.70 0.88 17.39
CA ASN A 54 5.92 0.35 18.74
C ASN A 54 7.26 -0.39 18.90
N GLY A 55 8.10 -0.44 17.86
CA GLY A 55 9.37 -1.17 17.88
C GLY A 55 9.21 -2.70 17.90
N GLU A 56 8.04 -3.20 17.51
CA GLU A 56 7.79 -4.64 17.43
C GLU A 56 8.43 -5.25 16.17
N PRO A 57 8.79 -6.54 16.19
CA PRO A 57 9.36 -7.22 15.03
C PRO A 57 8.31 -7.45 13.93
N TYR A 58 8.67 -7.31 12.65
CA TYR A 58 7.74 -7.56 11.54
C TYR A 58 7.16 -8.99 11.58
N ARG A 59 8.02 -10.00 11.62
CA ARG A 59 7.65 -11.40 11.84
C ARG A 59 8.65 -12.04 12.81
N PRO A 60 8.26 -13.07 13.59
CA PRO A 60 9.16 -13.72 14.53
C PRO A 60 10.50 -14.15 13.92
N ASN A 61 10.45 -14.73 12.71
CA ASN A 61 11.64 -15.24 12.02
C ASN A 61 12.30 -14.20 11.08
N LYS A 62 11.71 -13.01 10.95
CA LYS A 62 12.18 -11.92 10.08
C LYS A 62 11.84 -10.57 10.72
N PRO A 63 12.49 -10.21 11.84
CA PRO A 63 12.10 -9.06 12.63
C PRO A 63 12.27 -7.73 11.89
N ASP A 64 13.26 -7.63 10.99
CA ASP A 64 13.64 -6.37 10.33
C ASP A 64 13.26 -6.26 8.85
N ASP A 65 12.54 -7.26 8.31
CA ASP A 65 12.15 -7.37 6.88
C ASP A 65 10.97 -6.45 6.50
N TRP A 66 10.92 -5.26 7.14
CA TRP A 66 9.97 -4.21 6.85
C TRP A 66 10.23 -3.63 5.46
N ARG A 67 9.30 -3.90 4.54
CA ARG A 67 9.26 -3.28 3.20
C ARG A 67 9.32 -1.75 3.27
N ARG A 68 9.85 -1.14 2.22
CA ARG A 68 9.97 0.31 2.07
C ARG A 68 8.64 1.04 2.28
N VAL A 69 7.53 0.51 1.73
CA VAL A 69 6.18 1.05 1.95
C VAL A 69 5.75 1.08 3.42
N HIS A 70 6.12 0.08 4.23
CA HIS A 70 5.80 0.10 5.67
C HIS A 70 6.55 1.23 6.38
N ARG A 71 7.83 1.43 6.04
CA ARG A 71 8.67 2.49 6.61
C ARG A 71 8.16 3.87 6.23
N ILE A 72 7.85 4.09 4.96
CA ILE A 72 7.29 5.36 4.47
C ILE A 72 5.91 5.61 5.08
N MET A 73 5.04 4.60 5.17
CA MET A 73 3.73 4.78 5.81
C MET A 73 3.86 5.13 7.31
N ALA A 74 4.79 4.50 8.04
CA ALA A 74 5.05 4.85 9.44
C ALA A 74 5.60 6.28 9.58
N GLN A 75 6.50 6.70 8.68
CA GLN A 75 6.98 8.08 8.61
C GLN A 75 5.84 9.06 8.31
N ALA A 76 4.98 8.74 7.34
CA ALA A 76 3.83 9.54 6.95
C ALA A 76 2.86 9.73 8.12
N VAL A 77 2.57 8.65 8.86
CA VAL A 77 1.76 8.73 10.09
C VAL A 77 2.43 9.60 11.15
N SER A 78 3.74 9.41 11.39
CA SER A 78 4.47 10.17 12.41
C SER A 78 4.63 11.66 12.09
N LYS A 79 4.63 12.03 10.81
CA LYS A 79 4.82 13.41 10.33
C LYS A 79 3.54 14.07 9.84
N ASP A 80 2.39 13.42 10.02
CA ASP A 80 1.08 13.88 9.57
C ASP A 80 1.04 14.23 8.07
N TRP A 81 1.64 13.38 7.25
CA TRP A 81 1.54 13.46 5.79
C TRP A 81 0.16 13.05 5.32
N GLU A 82 -0.25 13.51 4.13
CA GLU A 82 -1.47 13.02 3.52
C GLU A 82 -1.26 11.57 3.06
N ILE A 83 -2.18 10.67 3.46
CA ILE A 83 -2.13 9.26 3.11
C ILE A 83 -3.44 8.88 2.42
N THR A 84 -3.34 8.41 1.18
CA THR A 84 -4.48 7.99 0.36
C THR A 84 -4.34 6.54 -0.07
N LEU A 85 -5.38 5.74 0.16
CA LEU A 85 -5.59 4.43 -0.45
C LEU A 85 -6.61 4.55 -1.55
N SER A 86 -6.26 4.10 -2.75
CA SER A 86 -7.18 3.98 -3.88
C SER A 86 -7.23 2.55 -4.36
N LEU A 87 -8.42 2.00 -4.62
CA LEU A 87 -8.52 0.82 -5.48
C LEU A 87 -8.45 1.30 -6.93
N VAL A 88 -7.68 0.63 -7.78
CA VAL A 88 -7.43 1.12 -9.16
C VAL A 88 -8.00 0.20 -10.23
N GLU A 89 -8.13 -1.09 -9.94
CA GLU A 89 -8.68 -2.05 -10.90
C GLU A 89 -9.11 -3.34 -10.20
N ASN A 90 -10.33 -3.83 -10.47
CA ASN A 90 -10.63 -5.25 -10.30
C ASN A 90 -10.18 -6.02 -11.55
N CYS A 91 -9.49 -7.14 -11.36
CA CYS A 91 -9.10 -8.04 -12.45
C CYS A 91 -9.08 -9.49 -11.98
N ASP A 92 -9.00 -10.44 -12.90
CA ASP A 92 -8.88 -11.85 -12.55
C ASP A 92 -7.60 -12.14 -11.77
N GLU A 93 -7.64 -13.13 -10.88
CA GLU A 93 -6.47 -13.51 -10.06
C GLU A 93 -5.23 -13.85 -10.89
N ILE A 94 -5.43 -14.48 -12.05
CA ILE A 94 -4.36 -14.87 -12.98
C ILE A 94 -3.65 -13.64 -13.58
N ASP A 95 -4.34 -12.52 -13.65
CA ASP A 95 -3.85 -11.29 -14.24
C ASP A 95 -3.24 -10.32 -13.23
N LEU A 96 -3.48 -10.49 -11.93
CA LEU A 96 -3.08 -9.52 -10.90
C LEU A 96 -1.60 -9.13 -10.99
N SER A 97 -0.70 -10.10 -11.19
CA SER A 97 0.74 -9.80 -11.27
C SER A 97 1.13 -9.04 -12.54
N ARG A 98 0.41 -9.27 -13.65
CA ARG A 98 0.62 -8.51 -14.90
C ARG A 98 0.07 -7.10 -14.75
N ARG A 99 -1.11 -6.94 -14.15
CA ARG A 99 -1.77 -5.66 -13.93
C ARG A 99 -1.06 -4.81 -12.88
N GLU A 100 -0.55 -5.42 -11.80
CA GLU A 100 0.29 -4.74 -10.80
C GLU A 100 1.49 -4.08 -11.47
N ARG A 101 2.25 -4.81 -12.32
CA ARG A 101 3.39 -4.24 -13.06
C ARG A 101 2.99 -3.09 -13.99
N HIS A 102 1.85 -3.22 -14.67
CA HIS A 102 1.33 -2.14 -15.51
C HIS A 102 1.05 -0.88 -14.69
N TRP A 103 0.36 -1.01 -13.55
CA TRP A 103 0.04 0.13 -12.70
C TRP A 103 1.25 0.74 -11.99
N ILE A 104 2.26 -0.06 -11.62
CA ILE A 104 3.54 0.44 -11.10
C ILE A 104 4.17 1.40 -12.11
N ALA A 105 4.20 1.02 -13.39
CA ALA A 105 4.76 1.84 -14.46
C ALA A 105 3.90 3.07 -14.75
N GLU A 106 2.57 2.88 -14.87
CA GLU A 106 1.61 3.95 -15.16
C GLU A 106 1.61 5.05 -14.08
N LYS A 107 1.71 4.66 -12.80
CA LYS A 107 1.73 5.59 -11.66
C LYS A 107 3.14 6.09 -11.32
N GLY A 108 4.19 5.57 -11.97
CA GLY A 108 5.58 5.92 -11.64
C GLY A 108 5.96 5.61 -10.19
N CYS A 109 5.43 4.54 -9.61
CA CYS A 109 5.59 4.25 -8.18
C CYS A 109 7.05 3.96 -7.81
N THR A 110 7.52 4.62 -6.74
CA THR A 110 8.93 4.56 -6.29
C THR A 110 9.16 3.57 -5.16
N LEU A 111 8.10 3.05 -4.54
CA LEU A 111 8.18 2.20 -3.35
C LEU A 111 8.04 0.70 -3.63
N ASN A 112 7.83 0.32 -4.90
CA ASN A 112 7.67 -1.06 -5.32
C ASN A 112 8.98 -1.84 -5.44
N ASN A 113 10.11 -1.13 -5.59
CA ASN A 113 11.44 -1.71 -5.67
C ASN A 113 12.13 -1.61 -4.30
N GLY A 114 12.54 -2.76 -3.77
CA GLY A 114 13.24 -2.91 -2.49
C GLY A 114 13.86 -4.28 -2.38
#